data_AF-A0AB38BAM7-F1
#
_entry.id   AF-A0AB38BAM7-F1
#
_cell.length_a   1.000
_cell.length_b   1.000
_cell.length_c   1.000
_cell.angle_alpha   90.00
_cell.angle_beta   90.00
_cell.angle_gamma   90.00
#
_symmetry.space_group_name_H-M   'P 1'
#
loop_
_entity.id
_entity.type
_entity.pdbx_description
1 polymer ?
#
loop_
_entity_poly.entity_id
_entity_poly.type
_entity_poly.pdbx_seq_one_letter_code
_entity_poly.pdbx_strand_id
1 'polypeptide(L)'
;MESQKEPSSLRENGDATAWSVPTNVVGRTTVFTDPLWRIPVRLNPVEVSLLRTEPLRRLHFVAHGGASTISTLQSYSRLEHTLGVLALVAHFRPEDELLRVAALLHDIGHLPLSHTFEGLSGLDHHAIGLQLLRTDPVRPVLEKHGISVEAVTAALGKQPHSPLTNGSGLLNLDHLDSYVRSGRAAGRLDTDPAVMLRRLDIRDAAASADRATAAALVDLICAEARLHTSWDNVGPSSVVRRLASQLLDSATLTPAQLARMTDPQLWSAFDSCARTRAESAMIRYELHRLEVRAGSAPSGHSGWDFSLRKIYSSAPLVEGRRIEVAAPELAAELDGLRALPTTFRVWWS
;
A
#
# COMPACT_ATOMS: atom_id res chain seq x y z
N MET A 1 -23.52 -32.49 -53.33
CA MET A 1 -24.99 -32.51 -53.16
C MET A 1 -25.27 -33.24 -51.86
N GLU A 2 -25.89 -32.68 -50.84
CA GLU A 2 -26.48 -31.37 -50.65
C GLU A 2 -26.33 -31.02 -49.17
N SER A 3 -25.88 -29.79 -48.95
CA SER A 3 -26.11 -29.01 -47.75
C SER A 3 -27.61 -28.87 -47.53
N GLN A 4 -28.11 -29.20 -46.33
CA GLN A 4 -29.34 -28.60 -45.84
C GLN A 4 -29.03 -27.73 -44.62
N LYS A 5 -28.97 -26.43 -44.91
CA LYS A 5 -29.24 -25.35 -43.97
C LYS A 5 -30.67 -25.48 -43.47
N GLU A 6 -30.84 -25.37 -42.16
CA GLU A 6 -32.08 -24.90 -41.56
C GLU A 6 -31.75 -23.92 -40.40
N PRO A 7 -32.65 -22.98 -40.09
CA PRO A 7 -32.33 -21.58 -40.30
C PRO A 7 -32.12 -20.80 -39.01
N SER A 8 -31.42 -19.68 -39.19
CA SER A 8 -31.50 -18.48 -38.37
C SER A 8 -32.92 -18.22 -37.88
N SER A 9 -33.11 -18.32 -36.58
CA SER A 9 -34.09 -17.48 -35.89
C SER A 9 -33.51 -17.09 -34.53
N LEU A 10 -32.61 -16.11 -34.55
CA LEU A 10 -32.49 -15.17 -33.45
C LEU A 10 -33.86 -14.50 -33.32
N ARG A 11 -34.74 -15.11 -32.53
CA ARG A 11 -35.91 -14.41 -32.02
C ARG A 11 -35.36 -13.41 -31.00
N GLU A 12 -35.09 -12.21 -31.49
CA GLU A 12 -34.96 -11.00 -30.68
C GLU A 12 -36.26 -10.82 -29.89
N ASN A 13 -36.27 -11.38 -28.69
CA ASN A 13 -37.15 -10.98 -27.61
C ASN A 13 -36.29 -11.05 -26.35
N GLY A 14 -35.47 -10.01 -26.17
CA GLY A 14 -34.63 -9.85 -25.00
C GLY A 14 -34.66 -8.39 -24.63
N ASP A 15 -35.52 -8.06 -23.67
CA ASP A 15 -35.41 -6.87 -22.83
C ASP A 15 -33.91 -6.59 -22.60
N ALA A 16 -33.43 -5.42 -23.04
CA ALA A 16 -32.00 -5.11 -23.07
C ALA A 16 -31.49 -5.12 -21.63
N THR A 17 -30.99 -6.28 -21.18
CA THR A 17 -30.47 -6.45 -19.82
C THR A 17 -29.32 -5.48 -19.65
N ALA A 18 -29.57 -4.38 -18.95
CA ALA A 18 -28.54 -3.42 -18.61
C ALA A 18 -27.59 -4.09 -17.61
N TRP A 19 -26.36 -4.36 -18.04
CA TRP A 19 -25.31 -4.85 -17.16
C TRP A 19 -24.60 -3.65 -16.54
N SER A 20 -24.68 -3.51 -15.22
CA SER A 20 -23.81 -2.55 -14.53
C SER A 20 -22.37 -3.03 -14.60
N VAL A 21 -21.44 -2.13 -14.90
CA VAL A 21 -20.01 -2.45 -14.82
C VAL A 21 -19.69 -2.75 -13.35
N PRO A 22 -19.19 -3.96 -13.02
CA PRO A 22 -18.93 -4.33 -11.65
C PRO A 22 -17.81 -3.44 -11.09
N THR A 23 -18.13 -2.65 -10.07
CA THR A 23 -17.16 -1.80 -9.39
C THR A 23 -16.40 -2.53 -8.29
N ASN A 24 -16.72 -3.79 -7.98
CA ASN A 24 -16.06 -4.58 -6.93
C ASN A 24 -14.66 -5.09 -7.30
N VAL A 25 -14.03 -4.58 -8.36
CA VAL A 25 -12.61 -4.84 -8.76
C VAL A 25 -12.31 -6.26 -9.23
N VAL A 26 -13.12 -7.24 -8.82
CA VAL A 26 -12.90 -8.68 -9.05
C VAL A 26 -13.56 -9.22 -10.33
N GLY A 27 -14.18 -8.35 -11.13
CA GLY A 27 -14.76 -8.71 -12.44
C GLY A 27 -16.15 -9.33 -12.36
N ARG A 28 -16.39 -10.38 -13.17
CA ARG A 28 -17.74 -10.96 -13.41
C ARG A 28 -18.26 -11.86 -12.29
N THR A 29 -17.40 -12.31 -11.38
CA THR A 29 -17.76 -13.20 -10.27
C THR A 29 -17.41 -12.54 -8.94
N THR A 30 -17.83 -13.14 -7.83
CA THR A 30 -17.37 -12.75 -6.49
C THR A 30 -16.08 -13.46 -6.09
N VAL A 31 -15.33 -14.01 -7.06
CA VAL A 31 -14.07 -14.71 -6.81
C VAL A 31 -12.96 -14.00 -7.56
N PHE A 32 -11.88 -13.65 -6.85
CA PHE A 32 -10.64 -13.20 -7.48
C PHE A 32 -9.47 -14.08 -7.09
N THR A 33 -8.39 -13.98 -7.84
CA THR A 33 -7.12 -14.58 -7.48
C THR A 33 -6.11 -13.46 -7.33
N ASP A 34 -5.52 -13.31 -6.14
CA ASP A 34 -4.42 -12.36 -5.98
C ASP A 34 -3.24 -12.84 -6.86
N PRO A 35 -2.69 -11.98 -7.74
CA PRO A 35 -1.68 -12.40 -8.71
C PRO A 35 -0.30 -12.67 -8.08
N LEU A 36 -0.03 -12.14 -6.88
CA LEU A 36 1.24 -12.33 -6.18
C LEU A 36 1.23 -13.70 -5.48
N TRP A 37 0.27 -13.91 -4.59
CA TRP A 37 0.15 -15.09 -3.74
C TRP A 37 -0.51 -16.29 -4.43
N ARG A 38 -1.24 -16.06 -5.54
CA ARG A 38 -2.04 -17.06 -6.27
C ARG A 38 -3.09 -17.75 -5.40
N ILE A 39 -3.67 -17.01 -4.45
CA ILE A 39 -4.75 -17.47 -3.59
C ILE A 39 -6.09 -17.12 -4.24
N PRO A 40 -6.98 -18.09 -4.52
CA PRO A 40 -8.35 -17.80 -4.89
C PRO A 40 -9.16 -17.38 -3.65
N VAL A 41 -9.76 -16.20 -3.71
CA VAL A 41 -10.58 -15.63 -2.64
C VAL A 41 -12.00 -15.46 -3.13
N ARG A 42 -12.94 -16.13 -2.46
CA ARG A 42 -14.36 -15.82 -2.59
C ARG A 42 -14.70 -14.68 -1.65
N LEU A 43 -15.28 -13.62 -2.18
CA LEU A 43 -15.70 -12.45 -1.43
C LEU A 43 -17.04 -12.69 -0.75
N ASN A 44 -17.13 -12.27 0.51
CA ASN A 44 -18.37 -12.20 1.27
C ASN A 44 -19.23 -11.01 0.80
N PRO A 45 -20.55 -11.02 1.04
CA PRO A 45 -21.44 -9.93 0.64
C PRO A 45 -21.01 -8.54 1.17
N VAL A 46 -20.48 -8.48 2.40
CA VAL A 46 -19.96 -7.24 2.98
C VAL A 46 -18.74 -6.73 2.23
N GLU A 47 -17.81 -7.61 1.88
CA GLU A 47 -16.58 -7.27 1.13
C GLU A 47 -16.91 -6.75 -0.27
N VAL A 48 -17.85 -7.39 -0.97
CA VAL A 48 -18.37 -6.90 -2.26
C VAL A 48 -18.97 -5.51 -2.12
N SER A 49 -19.71 -5.26 -1.03
CA SER A 49 -20.35 -3.96 -0.79
C SER A 49 -19.31 -2.88 -0.47
N LEU A 50 -18.33 -3.19 0.38
CA LEU A 50 -17.24 -2.29 0.73
C LEU A 50 -16.36 -1.94 -0.46
N LEU A 51 -16.05 -2.91 -1.33
CA LEU A 51 -15.27 -2.66 -2.55
C LEU A 51 -15.95 -1.68 -3.51
N ARG A 52 -17.24 -1.40 -3.36
CA ARG A 52 -17.95 -0.38 -4.16
C ARG A 52 -17.94 1.01 -3.52
N THR A 53 -17.46 1.14 -2.29
CA THR A 53 -17.37 2.42 -1.60
C THR A 53 -16.27 3.30 -2.20
N GLU A 54 -16.50 4.61 -2.24
CA GLU A 54 -15.49 5.55 -2.75
C GLU A 54 -14.14 5.41 -2.04
N PRO A 55 -14.05 5.36 -0.70
CA PRO A 55 -12.74 5.32 -0.04
C PRO A 55 -11.90 4.12 -0.42
N LEU A 56 -12.52 2.95 -0.59
CA LEU A 56 -11.83 1.73 -0.98
C LEU A 56 -11.51 1.69 -2.48
N ARG A 57 -12.43 2.15 -3.35
CA ARG A 57 -12.17 2.26 -4.80
C ARG A 57 -11.08 3.26 -5.12
N ARG A 58 -10.99 4.35 -4.36
CA ARG A 58 -9.97 5.38 -4.50
C ARG A 58 -8.56 4.80 -4.45
N LEU A 59 -8.33 3.76 -3.64
CA LEU A 59 -7.01 3.10 -3.51
C LEU A 59 -6.49 2.49 -4.83
N HIS A 60 -7.35 2.28 -5.83
CA HIS A 60 -6.90 1.87 -7.17
C HIS A 60 -6.03 2.93 -7.86
N PHE A 61 -6.21 4.19 -7.48
CA PHE A 61 -5.56 5.36 -8.07
C PHE A 61 -4.55 6.01 -7.12
N VAL A 62 -4.09 5.25 -6.13
CA VAL A 62 -3.05 5.67 -5.18
C VAL A 62 -1.94 4.64 -5.25
N ALA A 63 -0.74 5.07 -5.67
CA ALA A 63 0.43 4.22 -5.80
C ALA A 63 1.01 3.84 -4.43
N HIS A 64 1.25 2.56 -4.20
CA HIS A 64 1.74 2.05 -2.92
C HIS A 64 3.14 2.55 -2.58
N GLY A 65 4.06 2.51 -3.56
CA GLY A 65 5.44 3.03 -3.43
C GLY A 65 5.52 4.54 -3.23
N GLY A 66 4.39 5.25 -3.34
CA GLY A 66 4.36 6.70 -3.21
C GLY A 66 5.19 7.39 -4.28
N ALA A 67 5.96 8.41 -3.91
CA ALA A 67 6.77 9.16 -4.88
C ALA A 67 7.94 8.34 -5.49
N SER A 68 8.35 7.21 -4.90
CA SER A 68 9.36 6.33 -5.51
C SER A 68 8.91 5.76 -6.87
N THR A 69 7.60 5.73 -7.14
CA THR A 69 7.06 5.27 -8.42
C THR A 69 7.47 6.13 -9.61
N ILE A 70 7.94 7.36 -9.37
CA ILE A 70 8.43 8.28 -10.40
C ILE A 70 9.80 7.82 -10.94
N SER A 71 10.60 7.17 -10.10
CA SER A 71 11.99 6.78 -10.37
C SER A 71 12.18 5.26 -10.47
N THR A 72 11.20 4.47 -10.06
CA THR A 72 11.29 3.01 -9.94
C THR A 72 10.12 2.29 -10.60
N LEU A 73 10.20 0.95 -10.66
CA LEU A 73 9.15 0.09 -11.18
C LEU A 73 8.06 -0.29 -10.15
N GLN A 74 8.02 0.34 -8.97
CA GLN A 74 7.05 0.06 -7.89
C GLN A 74 5.62 0.58 -8.22
N SER A 75 5.08 0.19 -9.37
CA SER A 75 3.87 0.78 -9.99
C SER A 75 2.53 0.25 -9.50
N TYR A 76 2.51 -0.63 -8.48
CA TYR A 76 1.27 -1.21 -7.96
C TYR A 76 0.51 -0.25 -7.04
N SER A 77 -0.81 -0.40 -7.02
CA SER A 77 -1.73 0.43 -6.24
C SER A 77 -1.90 -0.07 -4.80
N ARG A 78 -2.34 0.84 -3.92
CA ARG A 78 -2.79 0.52 -2.55
C ARG A 78 -3.92 -0.51 -2.56
N LEU A 79 -4.76 -0.51 -3.59
CA LEU A 79 -5.83 -1.50 -3.73
C LEU A 79 -5.29 -2.90 -4.02
N GLU A 80 -4.27 -3.04 -4.87
CA GLU A 80 -3.63 -4.34 -5.12
C GLU A 80 -2.99 -4.90 -3.84
N HIS A 81 -2.32 -4.05 -3.07
CA HIS A 81 -1.82 -4.40 -1.74
C HIS A 81 -2.96 -4.82 -0.79
N THR A 82 -4.02 -4.01 -0.69
CA THR A 82 -5.20 -4.30 0.14
C THR A 82 -5.86 -5.64 -0.19
N LEU A 83 -5.98 -5.97 -1.48
CA LEU A 83 -6.52 -7.27 -1.91
C LEU A 83 -5.55 -8.42 -1.64
N GLY A 84 -4.25 -8.19 -1.70
CA GLY A 84 -3.22 -9.14 -1.29
C GLY A 84 -3.27 -9.46 0.20
N VAL A 85 -3.40 -8.44 1.05
CA VAL A 85 -3.58 -8.59 2.50
C VAL A 85 -4.89 -9.33 2.82
N LEU A 86 -5.99 -8.99 2.14
CA LEU A 86 -7.23 -9.77 2.24
C LEU A 86 -7.00 -11.24 1.86
N ALA A 87 -6.24 -11.52 0.79
CA ALA A 87 -5.95 -12.88 0.38
C ALA A 87 -5.13 -13.66 1.41
N LEU A 88 -4.14 -13.02 2.05
CA LEU A 88 -3.39 -13.60 3.15
C LEU A 88 -4.29 -13.89 4.37
N VAL A 89 -5.15 -12.94 4.76
CA VAL A 89 -6.11 -13.16 5.85
C VAL A 89 -7.08 -14.28 5.50
N ALA A 90 -7.60 -14.32 4.27
CA ALA A 90 -8.46 -15.39 3.78
C ALA A 90 -7.78 -16.77 3.81
N HIS A 91 -6.46 -16.82 3.63
CA HIS A 91 -5.68 -18.04 3.69
C HIS A 91 -5.44 -18.52 5.12
N PHE A 92 -4.98 -17.63 6.01
CA PHE A 92 -4.62 -18.01 7.39
C PHE A 92 -5.79 -18.02 8.36
N ARG A 93 -6.83 -17.22 8.10
CA ARG A 93 -8.01 -17.02 8.96
C ARG A 93 -9.29 -16.96 8.10
N PRO A 94 -9.62 -18.01 7.33
CA PRO A 94 -10.72 -18.00 6.36
C PRO A 94 -12.08 -17.64 6.96
N GLU A 95 -12.35 -18.09 8.19
CA GLU A 95 -13.63 -17.90 8.89
C GLU A 95 -13.72 -16.59 9.70
N ASP A 96 -12.64 -15.79 9.76
CA ASP A 96 -12.60 -14.55 10.54
C ASP A 96 -13.10 -13.36 9.69
N GLU A 97 -14.43 -13.24 9.58
CA GLU A 97 -15.05 -12.18 8.78
C GLU A 97 -14.64 -10.77 9.22
N LEU A 98 -14.51 -10.53 10.54
CA LEU A 98 -14.10 -9.24 11.07
C LEU A 98 -12.67 -8.88 10.62
N LEU A 99 -11.73 -9.82 10.72
CA LEU A 99 -10.34 -9.59 10.31
C LEU A 99 -10.22 -9.38 8.80
N ARG A 100 -11.04 -10.08 8.00
CA ARG A 100 -11.10 -9.87 6.55
C ARG A 100 -11.63 -8.49 6.18
N VAL A 101 -12.68 -8.03 6.86
CA VAL A 101 -13.20 -6.67 6.70
C VAL A 101 -12.18 -5.62 7.14
N ALA A 102 -11.49 -5.84 8.26
CA ALA A 102 -10.39 -4.99 8.69
C ALA A 102 -9.27 -4.95 7.63
N ALA A 103 -8.88 -6.10 7.07
CA ALA A 103 -7.88 -6.18 6.01
C ALA A 103 -8.26 -5.37 4.76
N LEU A 104 -9.53 -5.36 4.36
CA LEU A 104 -9.99 -4.50 3.26
C LEU A 104 -9.97 -3.01 3.60
N LEU A 105 -10.09 -2.64 4.87
CA LEU A 105 -10.28 -1.26 5.28
C LEU A 105 -9.01 -0.61 5.87
N HIS A 106 -7.94 -1.38 6.11
CA HIS A 106 -6.74 -0.89 6.80
C HIS A 106 -6.11 0.33 6.11
N ASP A 107 -6.20 0.40 4.78
CA ASP A 107 -5.50 1.39 3.96
C ASP A 107 -6.39 2.53 3.41
N ILE A 108 -7.69 2.58 3.73
CA ILE A 108 -8.63 3.57 3.14
C ILE A 108 -8.29 5.04 3.46
N GLY A 109 -7.46 5.24 4.48
CA GLY A 109 -6.96 6.54 4.92
C GLY A 109 -5.70 7.02 4.20
N HIS A 110 -5.09 6.22 3.33
CA HIS A 110 -3.86 6.60 2.64
C HIS A 110 -3.99 7.86 1.80
N LEU A 111 -3.01 8.73 1.93
CA LEU A 111 -2.86 9.98 1.18
C LEU A 111 -2.48 9.67 -0.28
N PRO A 112 -2.68 10.61 -1.24
CA PRO A 112 -2.09 10.46 -2.56
C PRO A 112 -0.57 10.31 -2.43
N LEU A 113 0.02 9.42 -3.23
CA LEU A 113 1.40 8.97 -3.11
C LEU A 113 1.75 8.42 -1.71
N SER A 114 0.78 7.76 -1.07
CA SER A 114 1.00 6.94 0.13
C SER A 114 1.63 7.71 1.31
N HIS A 115 2.79 7.31 1.80
CA HIS A 115 3.41 7.90 2.99
C HIS A 115 4.16 9.22 2.70
N THR A 116 4.27 9.67 1.44
CA THR A 116 5.07 10.86 1.08
C THR A 116 4.63 12.12 1.85
N PHE A 117 3.34 12.25 2.14
CA PHE A 117 2.77 13.40 2.85
C PHE A 117 2.52 13.17 4.34
N GLU A 118 2.96 12.05 4.90
CA GLU A 118 2.74 11.75 6.32
C GLU A 118 3.24 12.89 7.21
N GLY A 119 2.36 13.35 8.09
CA GLY A 119 2.45 14.52 8.97
C GLY A 119 2.84 15.85 8.32
N LEU A 120 2.67 16.01 7.01
CA LEU A 120 2.57 17.34 6.41
C LEU A 120 1.26 17.98 6.87
N SER A 121 1.30 19.17 7.46
CA SER A 121 0.08 19.90 7.92
C SER A 121 -0.88 19.06 8.78
N GLY A 122 -0.33 18.18 9.63
CA GLY A 122 -1.12 17.32 10.53
C GLY A 122 -1.77 16.10 9.87
N LEU A 123 -1.47 15.80 8.61
CA LEU A 123 -2.00 14.62 7.91
C LEU A 123 -1.50 13.32 8.52
N ASP A 124 -2.42 12.41 8.82
CA ASP A 124 -2.14 11.08 9.38
C ASP A 124 -3.11 10.08 8.76
N HIS A 125 -2.58 9.13 7.98
CA HIS A 125 -3.41 8.17 7.26
C HIS A 125 -4.20 7.24 8.19
N HIS A 126 -3.67 6.87 9.36
CA HIS A 126 -4.40 6.06 10.33
C HIS A 126 -5.58 6.86 10.90
N ALA A 127 -5.36 8.10 11.30
CA ALA A 127 -6.42 8.97 11.82
C ALA A 127 -7.53 9.20 10.79
N ILE A 128 -7.15 9.45 9.53
CA ILE A 128 -8.08 9.60 8.41
C ILE A 128 -8.86 8.30 8.18
N GLY A 129 -8.18 7.14 8.19
CA GLY A 129 -8.84 5.83 8.05
C GLY A 129 -9.91 5.60 9.11
N LEU A 130 -9.58 5.86 10.38
CA LEU A 130 -10.52 5.74 11.50
C LEU A 130 -11.70 6.72 11.39
N GLN A 131 -11.50 7.91 10.85
CA GLN A 131 -12.58 8.84 10.56
C GLN A 131 -13.50 8.29 9.47
N LEU A 132 -12.93 7.76 8.38
CA LEU A 132 -13.68 7.24 7.24
C LEU A 132 -14.56 6.04 7.61
N LEU A 133 -14.12 5.19 8.54
CA LEU A 133 -14.93 4.09 9.09
C LEU A 133 -16.24 4.58 9.73
N ARG A 134 -16.27 5.81 10.25
CA ARG A 134 -17.41 6.40 10.96
C ARG A 134 -18.31 7.26 10.07
N THR A 135 -17.95 7.41 8.81
CA THR A 135 -18.66 8.27 7.85
C THR A 135 -19.19 7.47 6.67
N ASP A 136 -20.12 8.09 5.94
CA ASP A 136 -20.60 7.54 4.67
C ASP A 136 -19.48 7.54 3.62
N PRO A 137 -19.47 6.54 2.73
CA PRO A 137 -20.42 5.43 2.62
C PRO A 137 -20.03 4.18 3.42
N VAL A 138 -18.93 4.18 4.17
CA VAL A 138 -18.39 2.96 4.82
C VAL A 138 -19.25 2.53 6.00
N ARG A 139 -19.58 3.46 6.90
CA ARG A 139 -20.36 3.16 8.11
C ARG A 139 -21.71 2.48 7.80
N PRO A 140 -22.57 3.02 6.90
CA PRO A 140 -23.84 2.36 6.59
C PRO A 140 -23.67 0.97 5.98
N VAL A 141 -22.60 0.71 5.24
CA VAL A 141 -22.31 -0.62 4.69
C VAL A 141 -21.98 -1.60 5.82
N LEU A 142 -21.12 -1.21 6.76
CA LEU A 142 -20.80 -2.05 7.92
C LEU A 142 -22.04 -2.35 8.76
N GLU A 143 -22.84 -1.34 9.08
CA GLU A 143 -24.07 -1.48 9.87
C GLU A 143 -25.10 -2.38 9.17
N LYS A 144 -25.27 -2.25 7.85
CA LYS A 144 -26.16 -3.09 7.05
C LYS A 144 -25.82 -4.58 7.13
N HIS A 145 -24.53 -4.91 7.26
CA HIS A 145 -24.04 -6.28 7.39
C HIS A 145 -23.83 -6.70 8.84
N GLY A 146 -24.28 -5.91 9.82
CA GLY A 146 -24.21 -6.25 11.25
C GLY A 146 -22.80 -6.15 11.85
N ILE A 147 -21.87 -5.44 11.20
CA ILE A 147 -20.49 -5.28 11.66
C ILE A 147 -20.34 -3.95 12.39
N SER A 148 -19.83 -4.00 13.63
CA SER A 148 -19.55 -2.80 14.43
C SER A 148 -18.30 -2.07 13.92
N VAL A 149 -18.41 -0.74 13.78
CA VAL A 149 -17.28 0.14 13.45
C VAL A 149 -16.19 0.08 14.52
N GLU A 150 -16.57 -0.06 15.78
CA GLU A 150 -15.68 -0.18 16.93
C GLU A 150 -14.89 -1.48 16.88
N ALA A 151 -15.54 -2.58 16.49
CA ALA A 151 -14.86 -3.87 16.30
C ALA A 151 -13.82 -3.81 15.18
N VAL A 152 -14.14 -3.17 14.05
CA VAL A 152 -13.18 -2.96 12.95
C VAL A 152 -12.04 -2.03 13.41
N THR A 153 -12.37 -0.96 14.13
CA THR A 153 -11.38 -0.04 14.71
C THR A 153 -10.41 -0.76 15.65
N ALA A 154 -10.92 -1.65 16.51
CA ALA A 154 -10.10 -2.44 17.41
C ALA A 154 -9.19 -3.42 16.65
N ALA A 155 -9.70 -4.07 15.61
CA ALA A 155 -8.93 -5.00 14.77
C ALA A 155 -7.80 -4.31 13.99
N LEU A 156 -7.99 -3.04 13.61
CA LEU A 156 -6.95 -2.18 12.99
C LEU A 156 -6.01 -1.53 14.00
N GLY A 157 -6.35 -1.61 15.29
CA GLY A 157 -5.56 -1.06 16.36
C GLY A 157 -4.23 -1.79 16.56
N LYS A 158 -3.40 -1.26 17.46
CA LYS A 158 -2.18 -1.94 17.92
C LYS A 158 -2.47 -2.97 19.01
N GLN A 159 -3.65 -2.91 19.63
CA GLN A 159 -4.09 -3.81 20.69
C GLN A 159 -5.60 -4.10 20.54
N PRO A 160 -6.05 -5.35 20.74
CA PRO A 160 -5.21 -6.55 20.92
C PRO A 160 -4.37 -6.85 19.67
N HIS A 161 -3.24 -7.56 19.82
CA HIS A 161 -2.43 -7.95 18.66
C HIS A 161 -3.26 -8.82 17.70
N SER A 162 -3.25 -8.48 16.42
CA SER A 162 -3.86 -9.27 15.34
C SER A 162 -2.80 -9.65 14.30
N PRO A 163 -3.03 -10.74 13.54
CA PRO A 163 -2.14 -11.07 12.41
C PRO A 163 -2.05 -9.94 11.38
N LEU A 164 -3.07 -9.08 11.29
CA LEU A 164 -3.12 -7.95 10.36
C LEU A 164 -2.23 -6.80 10.84
N THR A 165 -2.41 -6.38 12.09
CA THR A 165 -1.65 -5.30 12.73
C THR A 165 -1.19 -5.72 14.13
N ASN A 166 0.08 -5.45 14.45
CA ASN A 166 0.57 -5.65 15.80
C ASN A 166 1.58 -4.55 16.20
N GLY A 167 1.58 -4.21 17.48
CA GLY A 167 2.53 -3.24 18.06
C GLY A 167 3.86 -3.86 18.48
N SER A 168 4.07 -5.15 18.22
CA SER A 168 5.17 -5.95 18.77
C SER A 168 6.50 -5.80 18.03
N GLY A 169 6.48 -5.15 16.86
CA GLY A 169 7.63 -5.09 15.96
C GLY A 169 7.85 -6.38 15.16
N LEU A 170 7.00 -7.39 15.32
CA LEU A 170 7.03 -8.60 14.51
C LEU A 170 6.31 -8.39 13.17
N LEU A 171 6.68 -9.21 12.18
CA LEU A 171 6.11 -9.17 10.83
C LEU A 171 4.63 -9.56 10.87
N ASN A 172 3.77 -8.61 10.54
CA ASN A 172 2.33 -8.82 10.36
C ASN A 172 2.00 -9.05 8.87
N LEU A 173 0.75 -9.37 8.57
CA LEU A 173 0.30 -9.68 7.20
C LEU A 173 0.31 -8.47 6.26
N ASP A 174 0.08 -7.26 6.76
CA ASP A 174 0.22 -6.00 6.01
C ASP A 174 1.68 -5.85 5.53
N HIS A 175 2.62 -5.81 6.47
CA HIS A 175 4.04 -5.70 6.16
C HIS A 175 4.56 -6.87 5.30
N LEU A 176 4.06 -8.10 5.53
CA LEU A 176 4.43 -9.26 4.71
C LEU A 176 4.05 -9.06 3.24
N ASP A 177 2.81 -8.66 2.94
CA ASP A 177 2.40 -8.36 1.57
C ASP A 177 3.24 -7.23 1.00
N SER A 178 3.43 -6.13 1.75
CA SER A 178 4.19 -4.98 1.31
C SER A 178 5.62 -5.35 0.89
N TYR A 179 6.37 -6.08 1.73
CA TYR A 179 7.76 -6.47 1.42
C TYR A 179 7.84 -7.45 0.23
N VAL A 180 6.96 -8.45 0.18
CA VAL A 180 7.00 -9.45 -0.91
C VAL A 180 6.52 -8.85 -2.23
N ARG A 181 5.51 -7.98 -2.21
CA ARG A 181 5.02 -7.27 -3.39
C ARG A 181 6.04 -6.27 -3.93
N SER A 182 6.68 -5.50 -3.04
CA SER A 182 7.80 -4.63 -3.40
C SER A 182 8.95 -5.44 -3.99
N GLY A 183 9.33 -6.54 -3.34
CA GLY A 183 10.33 -7.49 -3.83
C GLY A 183 10.04 -7.98 -5.23
N ARG A 184 8.78 -8.36 -5.51
CA ARG A 184 8.33 -8.79 -6.85
C ARG A 184 8.48 -7.68 -7.89
N ALA A 185 8.01 -6.47 -7.57
CA ALA A 185 8.06 -5.32 -8.47
C ALA A 185 9.51 -4.89 -8.77
N ALA A 186 10.40 -5.03 -7.78
CA ALA A 186 11.82 -4.73 -7.92
C ALA A 186 12.66 -5.88 -8.51
N GLY A 187 12.05 -7.04 -8.80
CA GLY A 187 12.77 -8.20 -9.33
C GLY A 187 13.74 -8.84 -8.33
N ARG A 188 13.46 -8.74 -7.02
CA ARG A 188 14.32 -9.21 -5.91
C ARG A 188 13.87 -10.53 -5.28
N LEU A 189 12.96 -11.25 -5.93
CA LEU A 189 12.47 -12.53 -5.42
C LEU A 189 13.19 -13.70 -6.10
N ASP A 190 13.98 -14.43 -5.31
CA ASP A 190 14.58 -15.69 -5.76
C ASP A 190 13.61 -16.87 -5.60
N THR A 191 12.62 -16.74 -4.72
CA THR A 191 11.59 -17.75 -4.47
C THR A 191 10.22 -17.22 -4.88
N ASP A 192 9.45 -18.05 -5.60
CA ASP A 192 8.07 -17.72 -5.97
C ASP A 192 7.22 -17.50 -4.68
N PRO A 193 6.48 -16.38 -4.55
CA PRO A 193 5.66 -16.09 -3.38
C PRO A 193 4.68 -17.21 -2.99
N ALA A 194 4.12 -17.94 -3.96
CA ALA A 194 3.23 -19.06 -3.68
C ALA A 194 3.99 -20.25 -3.04
N VAL A 195 5.29 -20.39 -3.30
CA VAL A 195 6.16 -21.35 -2.63
C VAL A 195 6.50 -20.86 -1.22
N MET A 196 6.83 -19.58 -1.06
CA MET A 196 7.08 -18.97 0.25
C MET A 196 5.87 -19.15 1.17
N LEU A 197 4.66 -18.87 0.67
CA LEU A 197 3.42 -18.99 1.43
C LEU A 197 3.22 -20.37 2.07
N ARG A 198 3.58 -21.45 1.38
CA ARG A 198 3.46 -22.83 1.91
C ARG A 198 4.40 -23.12 3.09
N ARG A 199 5.37 -22.24 3.35
CA ARG A 199 6.37 -22.33 4.42
C ARG A 199 6.12 -21.28 5.51
N LEU A 200 5.02 -20.52 5.41
CA LEU A 200 4.60 -19.53 6.38
C LEU A 200 3.47 -20.08 7.26
N ASP A 201 3.46 -19.63 8.50
CA ASP A 201 2.41 -19.85 9.49
C ASP A 201 2.21 -18.57 10.32
N ILE A 202 1.12 -18.50 11.10
CA ILE A 202 0.86 -17.38 12.01
C ILE A 202 0.96 -17.86 13.46
N ARG A 203 1.94 -17.33 14.19
CA ARG A 203 2.18 -17.60 15.62
C ARG A 203 2.10 -16.31 16.40
N ASP A 204 1.29 -16.30 17.46
CA ASP A 204 1.11 -15.13 18.34
C ASP A 204 0.87 -13.82 17.58
N ALA A 205 0.01 -13.87 16.55
CA ALA A 205 -0.34 -12.73 15.69
C ALA A 205 0.82 -12.19 14.81
N ALA A 206 1.83 -13.00 14.54
CA ALA A 206 2.93 -12.68 13.63
C ALA A 206 3.22 -13.80 12.63
N ALA A 207 3.77 -13.44 11.47
CA ALA A 207 4.28 -14.38 10.48
C ALA A 207 5.49 -15.13 11.03
N SER A 208 5.43 -16.45 10.95
CA SER A 208 6.50 -17.39 11.27
C SER A 208 6.90 -18.16 10.02
N ALA A 209 8.19 -18.34 9.81
CA ALA A 209 8.73 -19.03 8.64
C ALA A 209 9.77 -20.07 9.03
N ASP A 210 10.06 -21.01 8.12
CA ASP A 210 11.30 -21.78 8.21
C ASP A 210 12.53 -20.86 8.03
N ARG A 211 13.71 -21.37 8.41
CA ARG A 211 14.94 -20.57 8.42
C ARG A 211 15.30 -19.98 7.05
N ALA A 212 15.10 -20.74 5.96
CA ALA A 212 15.43 -20.29 4.62
C ALA A 212 14.48 -19.17 4.14
N THR A 213 13.18 -19.33 4.39
CA THR A 213 12.16 -18.34 4.04
C THR A 213 12.29 -17.09 4.92
N ALA A 214 12.65 -17.24 6.19
CA ALA A 214 12.96 -16.11 7.06
C ALA A 214 14.15 -15.27 6.55
N ALA A 215 15.23 -15.93 6.08
CA ALA A 215 16.36 -15.23 5.47
C ALA A 215 15.92 -14.42 4.24
N ALA A 216 15.17 -15.04 3.33
CA ALA A 216 14.64 -14.34 2.15
C ALA A 216 13.74 -13.15 2.53
N LEU A 217 12.92 -13.26 3.59
CA LEU A 217 12.11 -12.14 4.08
C LEU A 217 12.97 -11.02 4.67
N VAL A 218 14.04 -11.36 5.41
CA VAL A 218 15.00 -10.38 5.94
C VAL A 218 15.72 -9.65 4.81
N ASP A 219 16.13 -10.34 3.76
CA ASP A 219 16.70 -9.71 2.56
C ASP A 219 15.76 -8.69 1.93
N LEU A 220 14.47 -9.02 1.83
CA LEU A 220 13.44 -8.10 1.32
C LEU A 220 13.23 -6.89 2.23
N ILE A 221 13.21 -7.09 3.55
CA ILE A 221 13.10 -6.00 4.54
C ILE A 221 14.31 -5.06 4.41
N CYS A 222 15.51 -5.61 4.33
CA CYS A 222 16.74 -4.86 4.14
C CYS A 222 16.75 -4.10 2.81
N ALA A 223 16.30 -4.73 1.73
CA ALA A 223 16.20 -4.10 0.42
C ALA A 223 15.21 -2.93 0.42
N GLU A 224 14.05 -3.07 1.06
CA GLU A 224 13.06 -2.01 1.20
C GLU A 224 13.60 -0.83 2.02
N ALA A 225 14.28 -1.10 3.14
CA ALA A 225 14.90 -0.06 3.96
C ALA A 225 15.99 0.71 3.19
N ARG A 226 16.80 0.01 2.39
CA ARG A 226 17.82 0.63 1.51
C ARG A 226 17.18 1.45 0.40
N LEU A 227 16.09 0.97 -0.20
CA LEU A 227 15.34 1.72 -1.20
C LEU A 227 14.77 3.01 -0.60
N HIS A 228 14.12 2.93 0.56
CA HIS A 228 13.56 4.10 1.24
C HIS A 228 14.60 5.19 1.55
N THR A 229 15.84 4.79 1.84
CA THR A 229 16.96 5.68 2.17
C THR A 229 17.83 6.04 0.96
N SER A 230 17.51 5.52 -0.22
CA SER A 230 18.22 5.81 -1.48
C SER A 230 17.74 7.11 -2.13
N TRP A 231 18.55 7.65 -3.04
CA TRP A 231 18.18 8.80 -3.86
C TRP A 231 16.93 8.54 -4.70
N ASP A 232 16.68 7.28 -5.11
CA ASP A 232 15.51 6.89 -5.91
C ASP A 232 14.20 7.18 -5.16
N ASN A 233 14.18 7.05 -3.83
CA ASN A 233 13.00 7.43 -3.04
C ASN A 233 13.10 8.86 -2.48
N VAL A 234 14.24 9.21 -1.90
CA VAL A 234 14.45 10.49 -1.18
C VAL A 234 14.25 11.68 -2.10
N GLY A 235 14.83 11.64 -3.31
CA GLY A 235 14.73 12.72 -4.29
C GLY A 235 13.26 13.04 -4.61
N PRO A 236 12.53 12.11 -5.26
CA PRO A 236 11.13 12.32 -5.61
C PRO A 236 10.24 12.66 -4.41
N SER A 237 10.37 11.94 -3.29
CA SER A 237 9.58 12.20 -2.08
C SER A 237 9.78 13.61 -1.55
N SER A 238 11.02 14.12 -1.57
CA SER A 238 11.32 15.46 -1.09
C SER A 238 10.73 16.55 -1.98
N VAL A 239 10.82 16.40 -3.31
CA VAL A 239 10.27 17.36 -4.27
C VAL A 239 8.75 17.37 -4.19
N VAL A 240 8.11 16.21 -4.23
CA VAL A 240 6.65 16.13 -4.22
C VAL A 240 6.08 16.66 -2.90
N ARG A 241 6.74 16.40 -1.76
CA ARG A 241 6.38 17.01 -0.49
C ARG A 241 6.51 18.54 -0.51
N ARG A 242 7.54 19.07 -1.15
CA ARG A 242 7.73 20.53 -1.35
C ARG A 242 6.64 21.14 -2.21
N LEU A 243 6.27 20.49 -3.31
CA LEU A 243 5.16 20.89 -4.18
C LEU A 243 3.83 20.89 -3.41
N ALA A 244 3.57 19.87 -2.59
CA ALA A 244 2.38 19.80 -1.75
C ALA A 244 2.31 20.94 -0.73
N SER A 245 3.43 21.27 -0.07
CA SER A 245 3.50 22.43 0.83
C SER A 245 3.18 23.74 0.09
N GLN A 246 3.80 23.97 -1.08
CA GLN A 246 3.53 25.17 -1.87
C GLN A 246 2.08 25.24 -2.35
N LEU A 247 1.48 24.11 -2.71
CA LEU A 247 0.07 24.04 -3.10
C LEU A 247 -0.85 24.43 -1.94
N LEU A 248 -0.60 23.91 -0.74
CA LEU A 248 -1.34 24.24 0.48
C LEU A 248 -1.17 25.72 0.89
N ASP A 249 0.00 26.32 0.64
CA ASP A 249 0.28 27.72 0.97
C ASP A 249 -0.35 28.72 -0.02
N SER A 250 -0.71 28.28 -1.23
CA SER A 250 -1.05 29.19 -2.34
C SER A 250 -2.44 29.00 -2.94
N ALA A 251 -3.01 27.82 -2.81
CA ALA A 251 -4.34 27.53 -3.27
C ALA A 251 -5.35 27.67 -2.13
N THR A 252 -6.63 27.73 -2.48
CA THR A 252 -7.74 27.51 -1.53
C THR A 252 -7.89 26.03 -1.12
N LEU A 253 -6.83 25.23 -1.28
CA LEU A 253 -6.82 23.79 -1.00
C LEU A 253 -6.48 23.56 0.47
N THR A 254 -7.39 22.91 1.18
CA THR A 254 -7.16 22.51 2.58
C THR A 254 -6.40 21.17 2.67
N PRO A 255 -5.71 20.88 3.78
CA PRO A 255 -5.09 19.57 4.01
C PRO A 255 -6.09 18.41 3.88
N ALA A 256 -7.32 18.59 4.36
CA ALA A 256 -8.38 17.58 4.26
C ALA A 256 -8.77 17.29 2.80
N GLN A 257 -8.78 18.30 1.92
CA GLN A 257 -9.04 18.09 0.50
C GLN A 257 -7.86 17.37 -0.19
N LEU A 258 -6.62 17.75 0.12
CA LEU A 258 -5.43 17.07 -0.40
C LEU A 258 -5.42 15.59 0.01
N ALA A 259 -5.77 15.30 1.27
CA ALA A 259 -5.82 13.95 1.81
C ALA A 259 -6.75 13.00 1.06
N ARG A 260 -7.80 13.54 0.42
CA ARG A 260 -8.80 12.76 -0.33
C ARG A 260 -8.52 12.69 -1.83
N MET A 261 -7.49 13.39 -2.34
CA MET A 261 -7.12 13.28 -3.75
C MET A 261 -6.56 11.89 -4.09
N THR A 262 -6.76 11.46 -5.33
CA THR A 262 -5.99 10.40 -6.00
C THR A 262 -4.70 10.98 -6.58
N ASP A 263 -3.77 10.12 -6.99
CA ASP A 263 -2.50 10.60 -7.57
C ASP A 263 -2.74 11.43 -8.85
N PRO A 264 -3.64 11.06 -9.80
CA PRO A 264 -3.92 11.90 -10.95
C PRO A 264 -4.50 13.28 -10.59
N GLN A 265 -5.37 13.35 -9.57
CA GLN A 265 -5.93 14.62 -9.10
C GLN A 265 -4.85 15.51 -8.48
N LEU A 266 -3.93 14.91 -7.71
CA LEU A 266 -2.79 15.63 -7.15
C LEU A 266 -1.90 16.22 -8.25
N TRP A 267 -1.52 15.42 -9.26
CA TRP A 267 -0.70 15.91 -10.37
C TRP A 267 -1.40 17.01 -11.16
N SER A 268 -2.70 16.86 -11.43
CA SER A 268 -3.50 17.91 -12.06
C SER A 268 -3.52 19.19 -11.23
N ALA A 269 -3.55 19.10 -9.90
CA ALA A 269 -3.49 20.26 -9.02
C ALA A 269 -2.12 20.94 -9.07
N PHE A 270 -1.03 20.18 -9.10
CA PHE A 270 0.32 20.72 -9.27
C PHE A 270 0.50 21.42 -10.62
N ASP A 271 -0.05 20.86 -11.69
CA ASP A 271 0.04 21.45 -13.04
C ASP A 271 -0.81 22.72 -13.16
N SER A 272 -1.94 22.77 -12.45
CA SER A 272 -2.84 23.92 -12.49
C SER A 272 -2.33 25.12 -11.70
N CYS A 273 -1.55 24.89 -10.62
CA CYS A 273 -1.02 25.96 -9.79
C CYS A 273 0.29 26.54 -10.36
N ALA A 274 0.32 27.86 -10.58
CA ALA A 274 1.46 28.56 -11.16
C ALA A 274 2.76 28.39 -10.36
N ARG A 275 2.68 28.22 -9.03
CA ARG A 275 3.86 28.06 -8.15
C ARG A 275 4.49 26.67 -8.24
N THR A 276 3.70 25.64 -8.57
CA THR A 276 4.15 24.25 -8.60
C THR A 276 4.39 23.73 -10.01
N ARG A 277 3.75 24.32 -11.03
CA ARG A 277 3.74 23.82 -12.42
C ARG A 277 5.12 23.50 -12.99
N ALA A 278 6.06 24.42 -12.86
CA ALA A 278 7.39 24.27 -13.45
C ALA A 278 8.16 23.08 -12.85
N GLU A 279 8.25 23.02 -11.52
CA GLU A 279 8.95 21.92 -10.83
C GLU A 279 8.17 20.59 -10.91
N SER A 280 6.84 20.64 -11.04
CA SER A 280 6.02 19.45 -11.34
C SER A 280 6.38 18.83 -12.69
N ALA A 281 6.70 19.65 -13.70
CA ALA A 281 7.24 19.15 -14.97
C ALA A 281 8.65 18.60 -14.80
N MET A 282 9.54 19.31 -14.10
CA MET A 282 10.92 18.87 -13.88
C MET A 282 10.99 17.51 -13.17
N ILE A 283 10.19 17.26 -12.13
CA ILE A 283 10.23 15.98 -11.41
C ILE A 283 9.81 14.79 -12.28
N ARG A 284 8.96 15.00 -13.29
CA ARG A 284 8.50 13.92 -14.18
C ARG A 284 9.42 13.69 -15.38
N TYR A 285 10.07 14.74 -15.90
CA TYR A 285 10.81 14.66 -17.17
C TYR A 285 12.31 14.91 -17.05
N GLU A 286 12.75 15.53 -15.96
CA GLU A 286 14.13 15.96 -15.74
C GLU A 286 14.69 15.41 -14.42
N LEU A 287 14.18 14.27 -13.96
CA LEU A 287 14.58 13.66 -12.70
C LEU A 287 16.11 13.43 -12.59
N HIS A 288 16.79 13.23 -13.73
CA HIS A 288 18.25 13.09 -13.82
C HIS A 288 19.05 14.32 -13.36
N ARG A 289 18.41 15.49 -13.22
CA ARG A 289 19.00 16.72 -12.66
C ARG A 289 18.84 16.83 -11.15
N LEU A 290 18.10 15.91 -10.52
CA LEU A 290 17.88 15.91 -9.09
C LEU A 290 19.05 15.25 -8.37
N GLU A 291 19.70 15.98 -7.49
CA GLU A 291 20.84 15.49 -6.72
C GLU A 291 20.46 15.33 -5.24
N VAL A 292 20.92 14.24 -4.64
CA VAL A 292 20.64 13.87 -3.25
C VAL A 292 21.94 13.51 -2.55
N ARG A 293 22.15 14.05 -1.35
CA ARG A 293 23.28 13.71 -0.49
C ARG A 293 22.81 13.40 0.92
N ALA A 294 23.34 12.34 1.53
CA ALA A 294 23.10 12.03 2.94
C ALA A 294 23.72 13.11 3.86
N GLY A 295 23.01 13.43 4.94
CA GLY A 295 23.36 14.47 5.91
C GLY A 295 22.95 15.88 5.47
N SER A 296 23.11 16.83 6.39
CA SER A 296 22.88 18.25 6.14
C SER A 296 24.13 18.90 5.51
N ALA A 297 23.92 19.83 4.57
CA ALA A 297 25.01 20.64 4.04
C ALA A 297 25.34 21.81 4.99
N PRO A 298 26.60 22.29 5.03
CA PRO A 298 26.89 23.60 5.61
C PRO A 298 26.11 24.70 4.87
N SER A 299 25.74 25.75 5.60
CA SER A 299 25.01 26.91 5.09
C SER A 299 25.70 27.51 3.85
N GLY A 300 24.97 27.62 2.73
CA GLY A 300 25.44 28.30 1.51
C GLY A 300 25.22 27.57 0.18
N HIS A 301 24.84 26.28 0.17
CA HIS A 301 24.47 25.57 -1.06
C HIS A 301 22.97 25.73 -1.37
N SER A 302 22.62 26.03 -2.62
CA SER A 302 21.24 25.99 -3.11
C SER A 302 20.63 24.60 -2.88
N GLY A 303 19.42 24.51 -2.33
CA GLY A 303 18.74 23.24 -2.04
C GLY A 303 17.87 23.31 -0.78
N TRP A 304 17.35 22.15 -0.36
CA TRP A 304 16.55 21.99 0.84
C TRP A 304 16.89 20.69 1.58
N ASP A 305 16.54 20.65 2.87
CA ASP A 305 16.72 19.48 3.71
C ASP A 305 15.45 18.62 3.69
N PHE A 306 15.64 17.31 3.77
CA PHE A 306 14.57 16.32 3.85
C PHE A 306 14.93 15.23 4.84
N SER A 307 13.96 14.84 5.66
CA SER A 307 14.15 13.81 6.68
C SER A 307 13.09 12.74 6.59
N LEU A 308 13.54 11.48 6.61
CA LEU A 308 12.67 10.32 6.75
C LEU A 308 12.23 10.18 8.21
N ARG A 309 10.95 9.89 8.43
CA ARG A 309 10.40 9.74 9.78
C ARG A 309 10.77 8.42 10.44
N LYS A 310 10.83 7.35 9.64
CA LYS A 310 10.95 5.98 10.14
C LYS A 310 11.54 5.06 9.09
N ILE A 311 12.34 4.09 9.55
CA ILE A 311 12.73 2.91 8.79
C ILE A 311 11.97 1.73 9.40
N TYR A 312 11.26 0.97 8.58
CA TYR A 312 10.50 -0.20 9.01
C TYR A 312 11.40 -1.44 8.93
N SER A 313 11.36 -2.28 9.97
CA SER A 313 12.22 -3.46 10.10
C SER A 313 11.51 -4.61 10.83
N SER A 314 10.21 -4.76 10.61
CA SER A 314 9.41 -5.78 11.28
C SER A 314 9.87 -7.19 10.93
N ALA A 315 10.41 -7.91 11.91
CA ALA A 315 11.05 -9.21 11.69
C ALA A 315 10.07 -10.38 11.75
N PRO A 316 10.21 -11.42 10.91
CA PRO A 316 9.44 -12.65 11.07
C PRO A 316 9.88 -13.41 12.33
N LEU A 317 9.00 -14.29 12.82
CA LEU A 317 9.42 -15.39 13.69
C LEU A 317 10.12 -16.46 12.84
N VAL A 318 11.11 -17.13 13.42
CA VAL A 318 11.81 -18.25 12.80
C VAL A 318 11.45 -19.50 13.59
N GLU A 319 10.71 -20.41 12.95
CA GLU A 319 10.20 -21.65 13.56
C GLU A 319 9.47 -21.38 14.89
N GLY A 320 8.65 -20.31 14.93
CA GLY A 320 7.86 -19.90 16.09
C GLY A 320 8.64 -19.15 17.18
N ARG A 321 9.94 -18.92 17.01
CA ARG A 321 10.78 -18.19 17.97
C ARG A 321 11.20 -16.84 17.41
N ARG A 322 11.53 -15.90 18.31
CA ARG A 322 12.04 -14.60 17.88
C ARG A 322 13.37 -14.75 17.13
N ILE A 323 13.57 -13.88 16.14
CA ILE A 323 14.74 -13.93 15.26
C ILE A 323 16.05 -13.79 16.03
N GLU A 324 16.10 -13.01 17.11
CA GLU A 324 17.31 -12.81 17.92
C GLU A 324 17.76 -14.11 18.63
N VAL A 325 16.84 -15.07 18.80
CA VAL A 325 17.12 -16.37 19.44
C VAL A 325 17.40 -17.46 18.41
N ALA A 326 16.60 -17.51 17.33
CA ALA A 326 16.64 -18.60 16.37
C ALA A 326 17.58 -18.35 15.18
N ALA A 327 17.85 -17.08 14.85
CA ALA A 327 18.76 -16.67 13.79
C ALA A 327 19.46 -15.34 14.13
N PRO A 328 20.38 -15.32 15.12
CA PRO A 328 21.07 -14.11 15.56
C PRO A 328 21.81 -13.37 14.43
N GLU A 329 22.29 -14.10 13.43
CA GLU A 329 22.94 -13.52 12.25
C GLU A 329 21.97 -12.68 11.40
N LEU A 330 20.74 -13.15 11.20
CA LEU A 330 19.71 -12.39 10.48
C LEU A 330 19.21 -11.19 11.31
N ALA A 331 19.15 -11.35 12.63
CA ALA A 331 18.83 -10.25 13.54
C ALA A 331 19.88 -9.13 13.45
N ALA A 332 21.16 -9.48 13.37
CA ALA A 332 22.25 -8.52 13.21
C ALA A 332 22.16 -7.73 11.90
N GLU A 333 21.69 -8.35 10.80
CA GLU A 333 21.44 -7.65 9.54
C GLU A 333 20.36 -6.58 9.68
N LEU A 334 19.25 -6.90 10.34
CA LEU A 334 18.17 -5.94 10.61
C LEU A 334 18.63 -4.81 11.53
N ASP A 335 19.46 -5.10 12.55
CA ASP A 335 20.02 -4.07 13.42
C ASP A 335 20.98 -3.12 12.67
N GLY A 336 21.67 -3.62 11.64
CA GLY A 336 22.50 -2.82 10.74
C GLY A 336 21.73 -1.69 10.03
N LEU A 337 20.41 -1.83 9.86
CA LEU A 337 19.57 -0.80 9.23
C LEU A 337 19.52 0.50 10.04
N ARG A 338 19.84 0.48 11.33
CA ARG A 338 19.93 1.68 12.18
C ARG A 338 21.03 2.65 11.76
N ALA A 339 22.03 2.16 11.02
CA ALA A 339 23.11 2.99 10.49
C ALA A 339 22.74 3.72 9.19
N LEU A 340 21.60 3.42 8.58
CA LEU A 340 21.17 4.08 7.36
C LEU A 340 20.85 5.56 7.63
N PRO A 341 21.19 6.47 6.70
CA PRO A 341 20.91 7.88 6.86
C PRO A 341 19.40 8.14 6.85
N THR A 342 18.96 9.06 7.71
CA THR A 342 17.56 9.51 7.76
C THR A 342 17.40 10.99 7.41
N THR A 343 18.51 11.71 7.25
CA THR A 343 18.55 13.12 6.87
C THR A 343 19.34 13.29 5.57
N PHE A 344 18.83 14.16 4.71
CA PHE A 344 19.36 14.34 3.36
C PHE A 344 19.27 15.81 2.93
N ARG A 345 20.19 16.22 2.06
CA ARG A 345 20.15 17.47 1.29
C ARG A 345 19.77 17.14 -0.14
N VAL A 346 18.85 17.93 -0.72
CA VAL A 346 18.37 17.76 -2.10
C VAL A 346 18.41 19.08 -2.86
N TRP A 347 18.80 19.04 -4.14
CA TRP A 347 18.83 20.21 -5.03
C TRP A 347 18.69 19.81 -6.51
N TRP A 348 18.32 20.79 -7.34
CA TRP A 348 18.33 20.67 -8.79
C TRP A 348 19.66 21.25 -9.34
N SER A 349 20.31 20.56 -10.28
CA SER A 349 21.48 21.06 -11.01
C SER A 349 21.19 21.81 -12.30
#